data_AF-A0A5C8II94-F1
#
_entry.id   AF-A0A5C8II94-F1
#
_cell.length_a   1.000
_cell.length_b   1.000
_cell.length_c   1.000
_cell.angle_alpha   90.00
_cell.angle_beta   90.00
_cell.angle_gamma   90.00
#
_symmetry.space_group_name_H-M   'P 1'
#
loop_
_entity.id
_entity.type
_entity.pdbx_description
1 polymer ?
#
loop_
_entity_poly.entity_id
_entity_poly.type
_entity_poly.pdbx_seq_one_letter_code
_entity_poly.pdbx_strand_id
1 'polypeptide(L)'
;MEFASYLAGERWSDHPACTDRTLSALARGVNDLVSDERRGELVPLIPRVVGLNGHHLGLVVALRAAVEALPIASMERQRVLAAGILSTCALLEMNDVPSRGIRSAAAHALDQTPDAARWAREHIQQISPRYPHLDEISCELVVATAVIGAARACVADPETYLVRMLERAIDDAEALVRPIVVGAAPAARPAPALV
;
A
#
# COMPACT_ATOMS: atom_id res chain seq x y z
N MET A 1 2.23 -1.36 16.22
CA MET A 1 3.33 -0.51 15.70
C MET A 1 4.44 -0.28 16.73
N GLU A 2 4.16 -0.51 18.00
CA GLU A 2 5.02 -0.30 19.14
C GLU A 2 6.31 -1.12 19.08
N PHE A 3 6.24 -2.38 18.64
CA PHE A 3 7.44 -3.17 18.40
C PHE A 3 8.35 -2.58 17.32
N ALA A 4 7.78 -2.01 16.24
CA ALA A 4 8.58 -1.32 15.23
C ALA A 4 9.26 -0.08 15.80
N SER A 5 8.55 0.71 16.63
CA SER A 5 9.12 1.87 17.34
C SER A 5 10.30 1.46 18.24
N TYR A 6 10.14 0.36 18.98
CA TYR A 6 11.16 -0.19 19.86
C TYR A 6 12.40 -0.66 19.08
N LEU A 7 12.19 -1.39 17.98
CA LEU A 7 13.29 -1.86 17.12
C LEU A 7 14.04 -0.71 16.44
N ALA A 8 13.35 0.40 16.15
CA ALA A 8 13.96 1.61 15.58
C ALA A 8 14.72 2.46 16.63
N GLY A 9 14.65 2.11 17.91
CA GLY A 9 15.23 2.91 19.00
C GLY A 9 14.42 4.18 19.32
N GLU A 10 13.17 4.25 18.87
CA GLU A 10 12.24 5.33 19.19
C GLU A 10 11.56 5.11 20.55
N ARG A 11 10.86 6.13 21.04
CA ARG A 11 9.97 5.96 22.19
C ARG A 11 8.84 5.00 21.81
N TRP A 12 8.50 4.09 22.73
CA TRP A 12 7.36 3.18 22.60
C TRP A 12 6.09 3.95 22.19
N SER A 13 5.64 3.73 20.96
CA SER A 13 4.51 4.44 20.36
C SER A 13 3.85 3.61 19.26
N ASP A 14 2.55 3.77 19.13
CA ASP A 14 1.73 3.24 18.03
C ASP A 14 1.77 4.14 16.77
N HIS A 15 2.43 5.30 16.85
CA HIS A 15 2.65 6.26 15.76
C HIS A 15 4.15 6.59 15.62
N PRO A 16 5.01 5.60 15.29
CA PRO A 16 6.44 5.83 15.14
C PRO A 16 6.78 6.74 13.96
N ALA A 17 7.92 7.44 14.04
CA ALA A 17 8.46 8.25 12.95
C ALA A 17 9.24 7.40 11.92
N CYS A 18 9.68 6.20 12.31
CA CYS A 18 10.43 5.28 11.47
C CYS A 18 9.59 4.62 10.37
N THR A 19 8.26 4.74 10.41
CA THR A 19 7.33 4.15 9.44
C THR A 19 6.37 5.21 8.95
N ASP A 20 6.06 5.20 7.65
CA ASP A 20 5.04 6.03 7.04
C ASP A 20 3.71 5.90 7.80
N ARG A 21 2.99 7.02 7.93
CA ARG A 21 1.78 7.10 8.74
C ARG A 21 0.64 6.26 8.17
N THR A 22 0.49 6.22 6.84
CA THR A 22 -0.52 5.41 6.15
C THR A 22 -0.18 3.93 6.26
N LEU A 23 1.10 3.55 6.14
CA LEU A 23 1.55 2.17 6.40
C LEU A 23 1.30 1.75 7.85
N SER A 24 1.57 2.66 8.80
CA SER A 24 1.27 2.44 10.22
C SER A 24 -0.22 2.24 10.47
N ALA A 25 -1.08 2.99 9.78
CA ALA A 25 -2.52 2.84 9.84
C ALA A 25 -2.99 1.49 9.27
N LEU A 26 -2.41 1.05 8.14
CA LEU A 26 -2.68 -0.27 7.57
C LEU A 26 -2.28 -1.39 8.54
N ALA A 27 -1.06 -1.33 9.09
CA ALA A 27 -0.54 -2.33 10.00
C ALA A 27 -1.38 -2.44 11.28
N ARG A 28 -1.81 -1.31 11.86
CA ARG A 28 -2.75 -1.29 12.99
C ARG A 28 -4.08 -1.92 12.61
N GLY A 29 -4.70 -1.48 11.52
CA GLY A 29 -5.99 -1.99 11.07
C GLY A 29 -5.98 -3.50 10.80
N VAL A 30 -4.91 -4.04 10.21
CA VAL A 30 -4.74 -5.48 10.02
C VAL A 30 -4.54 -6.20 11.35
N ASN A 31 -3.64 -5.71 12.22
CA ASN A 31 -3.41 -6.30 13.54
C ASN A 31 -4.67 -6.35 14.41
N ASP A 32 -5.57 -5.37 14.28
CA ASP A 32 -6.78 -5.28 15.08
C ASP A 32 -7.90 -6.23 14.59
N LEU A 33 -7.79 -6.73 13.35
CA LEU A 33 -8.82 -7.54 12.70
C LEU A 33 -8.41 -8.97 12.39
N VAL A 34 -7.12 -9.31 12.48
CA VAL A 34 -6.69 -10.71 12.47
C VAL A 34 -6.91 -11.36 13.84
N SER A 35 -7.22 -12.65 13.81
CA SER A 35 -7.36 -13.50 14.98
C SER A 35 -6.01 -13.71 15.70
N ASP A 36 -6.06 -14.14 16.96
CA ASP A 36 -4.85 -14.42 17.72
C ASP A 36 -4.07 -15.62 17.14
N GLU A 37 -4.79 -16.58 16.55
CA GLU A 37 -4.20 -17.73 15.85
C GLU A 37 -3.35 -17.31 14.66
N ARG A 38 -3.76 -16.26 13.94
CA ARG A 38 -3.06 -15.74 12.75
C ARG A 38 -2.11 -14.59 13.04
N ARG A 39 -2.18 -13.98 14.22
CA ARG A 39 -1.30 -12.85 14.61
C ARG A 39 0.19 -13.19 14.49
N GLY A 40 0.55 -14.48 14.62
CA GLY A 40 1.91 -14.97 14.39
C GLY A 40 2.46 -14.69 12.98
N GLU A 41 1.59 -14.63 11.97
CA GLU A 41 1.97 -14.31 10.58
C GLU A 41 2.45 -12.85 10.43
N LEU A 42 2.04 -11.95 11.35
CA LEU A 42 2.46 -10.55 11.31
C LEU A 42 3.85 -10.33 11.90
N VAL A 43 4.34 -11.25 12.75
CA VAL A 43 5.61 -11.08 13.49
C VAL A 43 6.80 -10.88 12.55
N PRO A 44 6.97 -11.66 11.45
CA PRO A 44 8.05 -11.44 10.50
C PRO A 44 7.98 -10.11 9.75
N LEU A 45 6.81 -9.45 9.72
CA LEU A 45 6.59 -8.17 9.02
C LEU A 45 7.01 -6.97 9.87
N ILE A 46 7.05 -7.11 11.20
CA ILE A 46 7.43 -6.04 12.14
C ILE A 46 8.78 -5.40 11.81
N PRO A 47 9.90 -6.14 11.63
CA PRO A 47 11.18 -5.51 11.29
C PRO A 47 11.18 -4.88 9.89
N ARG A 48 10.30 -5.32 8.98
CA ARG A 48 10.28 -4.85 7.59
C ARG A 48 9.73 -3.44 7.44
N VAL A 49 8.81 -3.01 8.31
CA VAL A 49 8.23 -1.66 8.26
C VAL A 49 9.17 -0.57 8.83
N VAL A 50 10.25 -0.97 9.49
CA VAL A 50 11.22 -0.04 10.08
C VAL A 50 12.04 0.63 8.97
N GLY A 51 12.04 1.96 8.96
CA GLY A 51 12.72 2.77 7.94
C GLY A 51 11.92 2.93 6.64
N LEU A 52 10.70 2.38 6.55
CA LEU A 52 9.80 2.63 5.43
C LEU A 52 9.05 3.95 5.63
N ASN A 53 9.77 5.05 5.49
CA ASN A 53 9.22 6.41 5.51
C ASN A 53 9.73 7.20 4.29
N GLY A 54 8.99 8.24 3.89
CA GLY A 54 9.35 9.04 2.72
C GLY A 54 8.16 9.54 1.92
N HIS A 55 8.44 10.33 0.89
CA HIS A 55 7.41 10.92 0.05
C HIS A 55 6.66 9.85 -0.76
N HIS A 56 5.35 10.05 -0.95
CA HIS A 56 4.48 9.21 -1.78
C HIS A 56 4.26 7.76 -1.31
N LEU A 57 4.92 7.32 -0.23
CA LEU A 57 4.68 6.00 0.39
C LEU A 57 3.20 5.80 0.73
N GLY A 58 2.56 6.79 1.36
CA GLY A 58 1.13 6.74 1.65
C GLY A 58 0.24 6.53 0.41
N LEU A 59 0.60 7.09 -0.75
CA LEU A 59 -0.13 6.87 -2.01
C LEU A 59 0.01 5.43 -2.50
N VAL A 60 1.22 4.87 -2.42
CA VAL A 60 1.50 3.48 -2.82
C VAL A 60 0.77 2.50 -1.89
N VAL A 61 0.83 2.73 -0.59
CA VAL A 61 0.15 1.90 0.43
C VAL A 61 -1.37 1.96 0.24
N ALA A 62 -1.93 3.15 0.06
CA ALA A 62 -3.37 3.32 -0.17
C ALA A 62 -3.82 2.65 -1.47
N LEU A 63 -3.06 2.79 -2.55
CA LEU A 63 -3.35 2.11 -3.81
C LEU A 63 -3.31 0.59 -3.62
N ARG A 64 -2.31 0.03 -2.94
CA ARG A 64 -2.21 -1.41 -2.72
C ARG A 64 -3.40 -1.92 -1.92
N ALA A 65 -3.71 -1.26 -0.80
CA ALA A 65 -4.82 -1.64 0.04
C ALA A 65 -6.14 -1.66 -0.77
N ALA A 66 -6.39 -0.62 -1.56
CA ALA A 66 -7.58 -0.54 -2.39
C ALA A 66 -7.62 -1.62 -3.47
N VAL A 67 -6.49 -1.91 -4.13
CA VAL A 67 -6.39 -2.96 -5.16
C VAL A 67 -6.70 -4.35 -4.60
N GLU A 68 -6.19 -4.67 -3.41
CA GLU A 68 -6.47 -5.98 -2.78
C GLU A 68 -7.91 -6.13 -2.32
N ALA A 69 -8.52 -5.06 -1.81
CA ALA A 69 -9.87 -5.09 -1.25
C ALA A 69 -10.97 -4.95 -2.31
N LEU A 70 -10.73 -4.21 -3.40
CA LEU A 70 -11.76 -3.84 -4.37
C LEU A 70 -12.58 -5.05 -4.88
N PRO A 71 -11.98 -6.16 -5.35
CA PRO A 71 -12.77 -7.27 -5.91
C PRO A 71 -13.68 -7.98 -4.89
N ILE A 72 -13.35 -7.92 -3.60
CA ILE A 72 -14.03 -8.68 -2.55
C ILE A 72 -14.90 -7.82 -1.63
N ALA A 73 -14.74 -6.50 -1.66
CA ALA A 73 -15.49 -5.58 -0.83
C ALA A 73 -16.97 -5.50 -1.23
N SER A 74 -17.81 -5.02 -0.30
CA SER A 74 -19.22 -4.74 -0.60
C SER A 74 -19.36 -3.68 -1.70
N MET A 75 -20.42 -3.76 -2.52
CA MET A 75 -20.65 -2.84 -3.65
C MET A 75 -20.55 -1.35 -3.27
N GLU A 76 -21.04 -0.98 -2.08
CA GLU A 76 -20.91 0.38 -1.54
C GLU A 76 -19.45 0.80 -1.36
N ARG A 77 -18.61 -0.08 -0.79
CA ARG A 77 -17.17 0.17 -0.58
C ARG A 77 -16.39 0.12 -1.89
N GLN A 78 -16.78 -0.74 -2.82
CA GLN A 78 -16.13 -0.83 -4.14
C GLN A 78 -16.11 0.52 -4.86
N ARG A 79 -17.18 1.31 -4.75
CA ARG A 79 -17.23 2.68 -5.31
C ARG A 79 -16.15 3.59 -4.74
N VAL A 80 -16.02 3.63 -3.41
CA VAL A 80 -15.00 4.43 -2.71
C VAL A 80 -13.59 3.94 -3.06
N LEU A 81 -13.37 2.62 -3.07
CA LEU A 81 -12.07 2.02 -3.40
C LEU A 81 -11.67 2.26 -4.86
N ALA A 82 -12.61 2.11 -5.81
CA ALA A 82 -12.38 2.41 -7.22
C ALA A 82 -12.04 3.90 -7.42
N ALA A 83 -12.71 4.80 -6.70
CA ALA A 83 -12.37 6.22 -6.73
C ALA A 83 -10.97 6.49 -6.14
N GLY A 84 -10.65 5.85 -5.01
CA GLY A 84 -9.31 5.91 -4.41
C GLY A 84 -8.22 5.42 -5.36
N ILE A 85 -8.45 4.31 -6.07
CA ILE A 85 -7.52 3.75 -7.07
C ILE A 85 -7.26 4.76 -8.19
N LEU A 86 -8.31 5.32 -8.80
CA LEU A 86 -8.14 6.24 -9.92
C LEU A 86 -7.40 7.53 -9.49
N SER A 87 -7.77 8.07 -8.33
CA SER A 87 -7.14 9.29 -7.78
C SER A 87 -5.67 9.05 -7.38
N THR A 88 -5.36 7.93 -6.72
CA THR A 88 -3.97 7.59 -6.35
C THR A 88 -3.12 7.28 -7.59
N CYS A 89 -3.67 6.59 -8.60
CA CYS A 89 -2.98 6.38 -9.88
C CYS A 89 -2.61 7.72 -10.55
N ALA A 90 -3.57 8.66 -10.60
CA ALA A 90 -3.34 9.97 -11.20
C ALA A 90 -2.26 10.76 -10.45
N LEU A 91 -2.28 10.75 -9.11
CA LEU A 91 -1.26 11.43 -8.30
C LEU A 91 0.11 10.80 -8.43
N LEU A 92 0.21 9.46 -8.46
CA LEU A 92 1.48 8.77 -8.67
C LEU A 92 2.07 9.12 -10.05
N GLU A 93 1.24 9.22 -11.08
CA GLU A 93 1.65 9.63 -12.43
C GLU A 93 2.07 11.11 -12.47
N MET A 94 1.30 12.00 -11.85
CA MET A 94 1.63 13.43 -11.76
C MET A 94 2.95 13.71 -11.03
N ASN A 95 3.31 12.88 -10.06
CA ASN A 95 4.53 13.02 -9.26
C ASN A 95 5.69 12.14 -9.79
N ASP A 96 5.55 11.52 -10.96
CA ASP A 96 6.55 10.62 -11.58
C ASP A 96 7.05 9.50 -10.65
N VAL A 97 6.14 8.96 -9.83
CA VAL A 97 6.47 7.91 -8.85
C VAL A 97 6.50 6.54 -9.56
N PRO A 98 7.61 5.79 -9.47
CA PRO A 98 7.73 4.46 -10.09
C PRO A 98 6.68 3.48 -9.56
N SER A 99 5.60 3.28 -10.31
CA SER A 99 4.39 2.57 -9.85
C SER A 99 3.77 1.66 -10.91
N ARG A 100 4.53 1.27 -11.94
CA ARG A 100 4.00 0.50 -13.08
C ARG A 100 3.37 -0.84 -12.67
N GLY A 101 4.01 -1.58 -11.78
CA GLY A 101 3.52 -2.89 -11.32
C GLY A 101 2.17 -2.77 -10.61
N ILE A 102 2.10 -1.91 -9.60
CA ILE A 102 0.87 -1.69 -8.82
C ILE A 102 -0.26 -1.06 -9.67
N ARG A 103 0.06 -0.17 -10.62
CA ARG A 103 -0.93 0.38 -11.57
C ARG A 103 -1.49 -0.68 -12.52
N SER A 104 -0.68 -1.67 -12.92
CA SER A 104 -1.18 -2.81 -13.70
C SER A 104 -2.14 -3.67 -12.88
N ALA A 105 -1.83 -3.91 -11.60
CA ALA A 105 -2.73 -4.61 -10.69
C ALA A 105 -4.02 -3.81 -10.45
N ALA A 106 -3.92 -2.49 -10.39
CA ALA A 106 -5.07 -1.60 -10.27
C ALA A 106 -6.01 -1.65 -11.46
N ALA A 107 -5.47 -1.63 -12.69
CA ALA A 107 -6.27 -1.82 -13.89
C ALA A 107 -7.02 -3.16 -13.86
N HIS A 108 -6.32 -4.24 -13.49
CA HIS A 108 -6.94 -5.55 -13.37
C HIS A 108 -8.06 -5.62 -12.32
N ALA A 109 -7.87 -5.01 -11.14
CA ALA A 109 -8.90 -4.97 -10.11
C ALA A 109 -10.13 -4.17 -10.56
N LEU A 110 -9.94 -3.05 -11.27
CA LEU A 110 -11.02 -2.27 -11.86
C LEU A 110 -11.81 -3.04 -12.93
N ASP A 111 -11.13 -3.87 -13.73
CA ASP A 111 -11.77 -4.73 -14.74
C ASP A 111 -12.65 -5.82 -14.11
N GLN A 112 -12.31 -6.29 -12.91
CA GLN A 112 -13.14 -7.24 -12.15
C GLN A 112 -14.39 -6.58 -11.54
N THR A 113 -14.41 -5.26 -11.38
CA THR A 113 -15.52 -4.49 -10.80
C THR A 113 -16.00 -3.37 -11.74
N PRO A 114 -16.53 -3.71 -12.93
CA PRO A 114 -16.78 -2.73 -13.99
C PRO A 114 -17.80 -1.66 -13.60
N ASP A 115 -18.79 -1.97 -12.76
CA ASP A 115 -19.78 -0.99 -12.31
C ASP A 115 -19.19 0.02 -11.32
N ALA A 116 -18.33 -0.43 -10.40
CA ALA A 116 -17.60 0.46 -9.50
C ALA A 116 -16.61 1.34 -10.27
N ALA A 117 -15.92 0.77 -11.25
CA ALA A 117 -14.99 1.50 -12.12
C ALA A 117 -15.73 2.56 -12.96
N ARG A 118 -16.89 2.23 -13.54
CA ARG A 118 -17.73 3.20 -14.28
C ARG A 118 -18.18 4.33 -13.37
N TRP A 119 -18.75 3.99 -12.21
CA TRP A 119 -19.20 4.96 -11.22
C TRP A 119 -18.07 5.92 -10.83
N ALA A 120 -16.88 5.39 -10.52
CA ALA A 120 -15.75 6.19 -10.09
C ALA A 120 -15.27 7.17 -11.17
N ARG A 121 -15.22 6.75 -12.44
CA ARG A 121 -14.84 7.63 -13.56
C ARG A 121 -15.81 8.80 -13.74
N GLU A 122 -17.11 8.55 -13.61
CA GLU A 122 -18.15 9.58 -13.71
C GLU A 122 -18.10 10.58 -12.54
N HIS A 123 -17.84 10.09 -11.32
CA HIS A 123 -17.95 10.89 -10.11
C HIS A 123 -16.65 11.62 -9.73
N ILE A 124 -15.47 11.10 -10.08
CA ILE A 124 -14.19 11.80 -9.85
C ILE A 124 -14.19 13.15 -10.58
N GLN A 125 -14.70 13.22 -11.80
CA GLN A 125 -14.77 14.47 -12.56
C GLN A 125 -15.62 15.55 -11.86
N GLN A 126 -16.60 15.14 -11.06
CA GLN A 126 -17.48 16.03 -10.30
C GLN A 126 -16.86 16.48 -8.96
N ILE A 127 -15.96 15.66 -8.38
CA ILE A 127 -15.31 15.92 -7.08
C ILE A 127 -13.96 16.65 -7.28
N SER A 128 -13.23 16.35 -8.36
CA SER A 128 -11.90 16.87 -8.70
C SER A 128 -11.72 18.40 -8.63
N PRO A 129 -12.67 19.27 -9.02
CA PRO A 129 -12.43 20.71 -8.94
C PRO A 129 -12.42 21.27 -7.51
N ARG A 130 -12.84 20.52 -6.49
CA ARG A 130 -12.90 21.00 -5.09
C ARG A 130 -11.78 20.48 -4.18
N TYR A 131 -11.12 19.39 -4.54
CA TYR A 131 -10.09 18.75 -3.73
C TYR A 131 -8.88 18.40 -4.61
N PRO A 132 -7.97 19.36 -4.85
CA PRO A 132 -6.88 19.18 -5.81
C PRO A 132 -5.84 18.11 -5.39
N HIS A 133 -5.90 17.60 -4.15
CA HIS A 133 -4.95 16.63 -3.62
C HIS A 133 -5.67 15.59 -2.74
N LEU A 134 -5.38 14.29 -2.93
CA LEU A 134 -5.52 13.34 -1.82
C LEU A 134 -4.40 13.67 -0.86
N ASP A 135 -4.75 14.25 0.28
CA ASP A 135 -3.83 14.42 1.39
C ASP A 135 -3.61 13.09 2.13
N GLU A 136 -2.72 13.13 3.13
CA GLU A 136 -2.40 11.97 3.97
C GLU A 136 -3.65 11.39 4.65
N ILE A 137 -4.57 12.25 5.09
CA ILE A 137 -5.85 11.85 5.72
C ILE A 137 -6.69 11.03 4.74
N SER A 138 -6.75 11.46 3.48
CA SER A 138 -7.50 10.74 2.46
C SER A 138 -6.89 9.37 2.14
N CYS A 139 -5.56 9.23 2.22
CA CYS A 139 -4.89 7.93 2.07
C CYS A 139 -5.25 6.98 3.22
N GLU A 140 -5.26 7.47 4.47
CA GLU A 140 -5.70 6.69 5.63
C GLU A 140 -7.16 6.25 5.52
N LEU A 141 -8.05 7.10 5.00
CA LEU A 141 -9.45 6.75 4.78
C LEU A 141 -9.62 5.64 3.74
N VAL A 142 -8.84 5.67 2.65
CA VAL A 142 -8.82 4.60 1.65
C VAL A 142 -8.35 3.30 2.28
N VAL A 143 -7.27 3.34 3.06
CA VAL A 143 -6.75 2.17 3.80
C VAL A 143 -7.80 1.62 4.77
N ALA A 144 -8.41 2.47 5.59
CA ALA A 144 -9.45 2.04 6.53
C ALA A 144 -10.64 1.40 5.81
N THR A 145 -11.07 1.98 4.68
CA THR A 145 -12.14 1.42 3.84
C THR A 145 -11.76 0.06 3.28
N ALA A 146 -10.52 -0.10 2.82
CA ALA A 146 -10.01 -1.35 2.26
C ALA A 146 -9.92 -2.45 3.32
N VAL A 147 -9.33 -2.14 4.48
CA VAL A 147 -9.17 -3.07 5.60
C VAL A 147 -10.54 -3.56 6.10
N ILE A 148 -11.49 -2.65 6.37
CA ILE A 148 -12.84 -3.04 6.77
C ILE A 148 -13.58 -3.77 5.66
N GLY A 149 -13.37 -3.38 4.40
CA GLY A 149 -13.95 -4.04 3.24
C GLY A 149 -13.50 -5.50 3.09
N ALA A 150 -12.21 -5.77 3.27
CA ALA A 150 -11.64 -7.11 3.23
C ALA A 150 -12.06 -7.94 4.45
N ALA A 151 -11.98 -7.38 5.66
CA ALA A 151 -12.33 -8.09 6.90
C ALA A 151 -13.81 -8.52 6.94
N ARG A 152 -14.70 -7.76 6.30
CA ARG A 152 -16.14 -8.04 6.23
C ARG A 152 -16.59 -8.62 4.89
N ALA A 153 -15.66 -9.03 4.04
CA ALA A 153 -15.96 -9.60 2.74
C ALA A 153 -16.68 -10.94 2.89
N CYS A 154 -17.58 -11.24 1.96
CA CYS A 154 -18.26 -12.53 1.88
C CYS A 154 -17.36 -13.55 1.16
N VAL A 155 -16.20 -13.85 1.76
CA VAL A 155 -15.21 -14.81 1.26
C VAL A 155 -14.89 -15.84 2.33
N ALA A 156 -14.37 -17.00 1.94
CA ALA A 156 -14.11 -18.10 2.86
C ALA A 156 -13.04 -17.76 3.92
N ASP A 157 -12.04 -16.96 3.55
CA ASP A 157 -10.92 -16.61 4.42
C ASP A 157 -10.53 -15.12 4.22
N PRO A 158 -11.19 -14.19 4.92
CA PRO A 158 -10.90 -12.76 4.82
C PRO A 158 -9.54 -12.38 5.42
N GLU A 159 -9.07 -13.11 6.43
CA GLU A 159 -7.80 -12.84 7.10
C GLU A 159 -6.60 -13.03 6.15
N THR A 160 -6.68 -13.99 5.22
CA THR A 160 -5.65 -14.16 4.18
C THR A 160 -5.56 -12.94 3.27
N TYR A 161 -6.68 -12.24 3.02
CA TYR A 161 -6.64 -10.98 2.27
C TYR A 161 -6.01 -9.86 3.10
N LEU A 162 -6.27 -9.80 4.42
CA LEU A 162 -5.67 -8.79 5.30
C LEU A 162 -4.14 -8.95 5.42
N VAL A 163 -3.66 -10.17 5.69
CA VAL A 163 -2.23 -10.47 5.79
C VAL A 163 -1.54 -10.17 4.46
N ARG A 164 -2.07 -10.69 3.35
CA ARG A 164 -1.52 -10.45 2.00
C ARG A 164 -1.54 -8.97 1.61
N MET A 165 -2.55 -8.22 2.05
CA MET A 165 -2.65 -6.78 1.82
C MET A 165 -1.50 -6.03 2.49
N LEU A 166 -1.22 -6.34 3.76
CA LEU A 166 -0.09 -5.74 4.48
C LEU A 166 1.25 -6.17 3.87
N GLU A 167 1.44 -7.46 3.59
CA GLU A 167 2.66 -7.98 2.97
C GLU A 167 2.98 -7.28 1.65
N ARG A 168 2.01 -7.22 0.73
CA ARG A 168 2.21 -6.57 -0.57
C ARG A 168 2.40 -5.06 -0.46
N ALA A 169 1.79 -4.41 0.53
CA ALA A 169 2.01 -2.99 0.76
C ALA A 169 3.44 -2.72 1.26
N ILE A 170 3.97 -3.61 2.10
CA ILE A 170 5.38 -3.58 2.52
C ILE A 170 6.30 -3.83 1.33
N ASP A 171 6.01 -4.82 0.48
CA ASP A 171 6.80 -5.10 -0.74
C ASP A 171 6.86 -3.88 -1.67
N ASP A 172 5.71 -3.24 -1.93
CA ASP A 172 5.64 -2.05 -2.78
C ASP A 172 6.38 -0.85 -2.13
N ALA A 173 6.29 -0.70 -0.81
CA ALA A 173 7.00 0.32 -0.05
C ALA A 173 8.53 0.11 -0.08
N GLU A 174 8.99 -1.13 0.15
CA GLU A 174 10.40 -1.49 0.06
C GLU A 174 10.96 -1.24 -1.34
N ALA A 175 10.20 -1.55 -2.40
CA ALA A 175 10.59 -1.30 -3.78
C ALA A 175 10.69 0.19 -4.12
N LEU A 176 9.90 1.05 -3.47
CA LEU A 176 9.98 2.49 -3.64
C LEU A 176 11.18 3.09 -2.88
N VAL A 177 11.45 2.62 -1.66
CA VAL A 177 12.55 3.13 -0.81
C VAL A 177 13.92 2.61 -1.25
N ARG A 178 14.00 1.38 -1.78
CA ARG A 178 15.23 0.81 -2.33
C ARG A 178 15.25 1.01 -3.85
N PRO A 179 15.83 2.10 -4.38
CA PRO A 179 15.97 2.25 -5.82
C PRO A 179 16.78 1.06 -6.36
N ILE A 180 16.27 0.45 -7.42
CA ILE A 180 16.92 -0.63 -8.16
C ILE A 180 18.35 -0.18 -8.47
N VAL A 181 19.35 -0.84 -7.86
CA VAL A 181 20.73 -0.75 -8.36
C VAL A 181 20.74 -1.43 -9.71
N VAL A 182 20.56 -0.66 -10.78
CA VAL A 182 20.80 -1.14 -12.15
C VAL A 182 22.28 -1.47 -12.21
N GLY A 183 22.57 -2.77 -12.28
CA GLY A 183 23.87 -3.43 -12.19
C GLY A 183 25.10 -2.52 -12.28
N ALA A 184 25.85 -2.44 -11.18
CA ALA A 184 27.27 -2.15 -11.27
C ALA A 184 27.87 -3.23 -12.19
N ALA A 185 28.29 -2.83 -13.40
CA ALA A 185 29.03 -3.70 -14.29
C ALA A 185 30.22 -4.31 -13.52
N PRO A 186 30.53 -5.60 -13.69
CA PRO A 186 31.68 -6.19 -13.01
C PRO A 186 32.92 -5.40 -13.41
N ALA A 187 33.60 -4.82 -12.42
CA ALA A 187 34.85 -4.10 -12.61
C ALA A 187 35.80 -5.00 -13.42
N ALA A 188 36.19 -4.52 -14.60
CA ALA A 188 37.13 -5.22 -15.45
C ALA A 188 38.40 -5.50 -14.63
N ARG A 189 38.75 -6.78 -14.50
CA ARG A 189 40.00 -7.21 -13.88
C ARG A 189 41.16 -6.56 -14.66
N PRO A 190 42.15 -5.93 -14.00
CA PRO A 190 43.32 -5.45 -14.70
C PRO A 190 44.07 -6.63 -15.31
N ALA A 191 44.46 -6.50 -16.58
CA ALA A 191 45.23 -7.50 -17.31
C ALA A 191 46.56 -7.78 -16.60
N PRO A 192 47.06 -9.03 -16.59
CA PRO A 192 48.34 -9.33 -15.99
C PRO A 192 49.46 -8.63 -16.78
N ALA A 193 50.36 -7.97 -16.06
CA ALA A 193 51.58 -7.40 -16.62
C ALA A 193 52.43 -8.53 -17.22
N LEU A 194 52.71 -8.45 -18.52
CA LEU A 194 53.72 -9.29 -19.17
C LEU A 194 55.11 -8.72 -18.84
N VAL A 195 55.99 -9.66 -18.51
CA VAL A 195 57.41 -9.53 -18.14
C VAL A 195 58.22 -8.78 -19.19
#